data_AF-A0A160MZ93-F1
#
_entry.id   AF-A0A160MZ93-F1
#
_cell.length_a   1.000
_cell.length_b   1.000
_cell.length_c   1.000
_cell.angle_alpha   90.00
_cell.angle_beta   90.00
_cell.angle_gamma   90.00
#
_symmetry.space_group_name_H-M   'P 1'
#
loop_
_entity.id
_entity.type
_entity.pdbx_description
1 polymer ?
#
loop_
_entity_poly.entity_id
_entity_poly.type
_entity_poly.pdbx_seq_one_letter_code
_entity_poly.pdbx_strand_id
1 'polypeptide(L)'
;MVTVFVAAILVTIAVPSFRSIIASTRLRSAADDVYSAVNSARIEAIKRNTTTQLCGSPQSSNGTGTLATNCSTQSAGAIVSSTGVGVIRSGLPGINAPLQLKGGLTALQFDSNGIAHAIGSTANYTGTVADICTSTTSTNNHRLVQITAGSIVTVADPSSGACP
;
A
#
# COMPACT_ATOMS: atom_id res chain seq x y z
N MET A 1 -13.48 -8.86 46.86
CA MET A 1 -13.68 -10.10 46.09
C MET A 1 -14.63 -9.90 44.92
N VAL A 2 -15.84 -9.34 45.13
CA VAL A 2 -16.79 -9.02 44.04
C VAL A 2 -16.18 -8.07 42.99
N THR A 3 -15.41 -7.07 43.41
CA THR A 3 -14.73 -6.13 42.50
C THR A 3 -13.77 -6.80 41.53
N VAL A 4 -12.96 -7.76 42.01
CA VAL A 4 -12.01 -8.53 41.18
C VAL A 4 -12.77 -9.42 40.19
N PHE A 5 -13.89 -10.00 40.62
CA PHE A 5 -14.72 -10.85 39.76
C PHE A 5 -15.37 -10.05 38.62
N VAL A 6 -15.93 -8.88 38.93
CA VAL A 6 -16.50 -7.97 37.93
C VAL A 6 -15.41 -7.46 36.98
N ALA A 7 -14.23 -7.10 37.50
CA ALA A 7 -13.09 -6.68 36.68
C ALA A 7 -12.65 -7.80 35.71
N ALA A 8 -12.60 -9.05 36.16
CA ALA A 8 -12.24 -10.18 35.30
C ALA A 8 -13.23 -10.35 34.13
N ILE A 9 -14.53 -10.24 34.38
CA ILE A 9 -15.57 -10.32 33.33
C ILE A 9 -15.45 -9.18 32.32
N LEU A 10 -15.15 -7.95 32.77
CA LEU A 10 -14.98 -6.82 31.86
C LEU A 10 -13.75 -7.02 30.97
N VAL A 11 -12.65 -7.54 31.52
CA VAL A 11 -11.42 -7.81 30.76
C VAL A 11 -11.63 -8.86 29.67
N THR A 12 -12.41 -9.92 29.92
CA THR A 12 -12.64 -10.97 28.91
C THR A 12 -13.38 -10.47 27.67
N ILE A 13 -14.24 -9.46 27.82
CA ILE A 13 -14.96 -8.83 26.70
C ILE A 13 -14.13 -7.71 26.07
N ALA A 14 -13.44 -6.91 26.89
CA ALA A 14 -12.70 -5.75 26.41
C ALA A 14 -11.46 -6.13 25.56
N VAL A 15 -10.71 -7.15 25.97
CA VAL A 15 -9.48 -7.57 25.28
C VAL A 15 -9.70 -7.93 23.80
N PRO A 16 -10.66 -8.81 23.41
CA PRO A 16 -10.90 -9.12 22.00
C PRO A 16 -11.37 -7.89 21.21
N SER A 17 -12.20 -7.03 21.79
CA SER A 17 -12.66 -5.78 21.14
C SER A 17 -11.49 -4.82 20.87
N PHE A 18 -10.60 -4.62 21.84
CA PHE A 18 -9.41 -3.78 21.65
C PHE A 18 -8.47 -4.33 20.57
N ARG A 19 -8.30 -5.66 20.50
CA ARG A 19 -7.49 -6.29 19.43
C ARG A 19 -8.06 -5.99 18.04
N SER A 20 -9.37 -6.06 17.86
CA SER A 20 -10.02 -5.76 16.58
C SER A 20 -9.91 -4.28 16.18
N ILE A 21 -10.06 -3.37 17.15
CA ILE A 21 -9.87 -1.93 16.91
C ILE A 21 -8.43 -1.63 16.49
N ILE A 22 -7.44 -2.19 17.20
CA ILE A 22 -6.03 -2.00 16.88
C ILE A 22 -5.68 -2.58 15.50
N ALA A 23 -6.22 -3.75 15.14
CA ALA A 23 -6.02 -4.33 13.81
C ALA A 23 -6.60 -3.42 12.71
N SER A 24 -7.79 -2.85 12.94
CA SER A 24 -8.46 -1.94 12.00
C SER A 24 -7.72 -0.62 11.82
N THR A 25 -7.19 -0.02 12.89
CA THR A 25 -6.42 1.24 12.79
C THR A 25 -5.09 1.01 12.08
N ARG A 26 -4.42 -0.12 12.34
CA ARG A 26 -3.20 -0.52 11.64
C ARG A 26 -3.44 -0.75 10.14
N LEU A 27 -4.51 -1.44 9.78
CA LEU A 27 -4.92 -1.63 8.38
C LEU A 27 -5.17 -0.29 7.68
N ARG A 28 -5.88 0.63 8.34
CA ARG A 28 -6.15 1.97 7.80
C ARG A 28 -4.86 2.76 7.60
N SER A 29 -3.99 2.78 8.60
CA SER A 29 -2.70 3.48 8.52
C SER A 29 -1.85 2.95 7.36
N ALA A 30 -1.77 1.62 7.19
CA ALA A 30 -1.02 1.02 6.09
C ALA A 30 -1.62 1.38 4.71
N ALA A 31 -2.96 1.43 4.60
CA ALA A 31 -3.61 1.86 3.37
C ALA A 31 -3.37 3.35 3.07
N ASP A 32 -3.39 4.19 4.11
CA ASP A 32 -3.09 5.62 4.01
C ASP A 32 -1.62 5.85 3.60
N ASP A 33 -0.69 5.01 4.06
CA ASP A 33 0.72 5.05 3.64
C ASP A 33 0.89 4.70 2.15
N VAL A 34 0.17 3.69 1.66
CA VAL A 34 0.15 3.35 0.22
C VAL A 34 -0.46 4.49 -0.58
N TYR A 35 -1.61 5.01 -0.14
CA TYR A 35 -2.26 6.16 -0.78
C TYR A 35 -1.31 7.36 -0.86
N SER A 36 -0.61 7.66 0.22
CA SER A 36 0.40 8.72 0.30
C SER A 36 1.56 8.47 -0.65
N ALA A 37 2.07 7.23 -0.74
CA ALA A 37 3.15 6.87 -1.65
C ALA A 37 2.74 7.04 -3.12
N VAL A 38 1.55 6.58 -3.49
CA VAL A 38 0.98 6.73 -4.85
C VAL A 38 0.85 8.21 -5.21
N ASN A 39 0.24 9.02 -4.33
CA ASN A 39 0.06 10.44 -4.59
C ASN A 39 1.39 11.21 -4.62
N SER A 40 2.35 10.81 -3.77
CA SER A 40 3.70 11.36 -3.81
C SER A 40 4.37 11.05 -5.14
N ALA A 41 4.28 9.82 -5.66
CA ALA A 41 4.87 9.45 -6.95
C ALA A 41 4.31 10.31 -8.09
N ARG A 42 2.98 10.48 -8.11
CA ARG A 42 2.29 11.37 -9.04
C ARG A 42 2.82 12.81 -8.98
N ILE A 43 2.85 13.39 -7.79
CA ILE A 43 3.29 14.77 -7.59
C ILE A 43 4.75 14.94 -8.00
N GLU A 44 5.59 13.96 -7.68
CA GLU A 44 7.02 14.01 -7.98
C GLU A 44 7.30 13.84 -9.49
N ALA A 45 6.43 13.15 -10.24
CA ALA A 45 6.46 13.11 -11.71
C ALA A 45 6.12 14.47 -12.32
N ILE A 46 5.04 15.09 -11.84
CA ILE A 46 4.60 16.42 -12.29
C ILE A 46 5.67 17.47 -11.99
N LYS A 47 6.17 17.52 -10.74
CA LYS A 47 7.17 18.51 -10.29
C LYS A 47 8.47 18.43 -11.09
N ARG A 48 8.91 17.23 -11.45
CA ARG A 48 10.14 17.03 -12.23
C ARG A 48 9.92 17.03 -13.73
N ASN A 49 8.67 17.17 -14.18
CA ASN A 49 8.28 17.05 -15.58
C ASN A 49 8.91 15.80 -16.25
N THR A 50 8.91 14.68 -15.52
CA THR A 50 9.58 13.44 -15.93
C THR A 50 8.83 12.23 -15.39
N THR A 51 9.07 11.06 -15.98
CA THR A 51 8.46 9.82 -15.52
C THR A 51 9.05 9.39 -14.18
N THR A 52 8.17 9.08 -13.23
CA THR A 52 8.55 8.40 -11.98
C THR A 52 7.87 7.04 -11.90
N GLN A 53 8.46 6.12 -11.16
CA GLN A 53 7.90 4.79 -10.94
C GLN A 53 7.70 4.56 -9.45
N LEU A 54 6.52 4.08 -9.11
CA LEU A 54 6.24 3.42 -7.83
C LEU A 54 6.72 1.98 -7.95
N CYS A 55 7.71 1.62 -7.13
CA CYS A 55 8.30 0.28 -7.15
C CYS A 55 7.32 -0.76 -6.62
N GLY A 56 6.99 -1.77 -7.43
CA GLY A 56 6.16 -2.89 -7.01
C GLY A 56 6.93 -3.99 -6.26
N SER A 57 6.16 -4.94 -5.74
CA SER A 57 6.61 -6.18 -5.14
C SER A 57 5.76 -7.33 -5.69
N PRO A 58 6.35 -8.41 -6.22
CA PRO A 58 7.78 -8.73 -6.21
C PRO A 58 8.62 -7.83 -7.13
N GLN A 59 9.94 -7.83 -6.94
CA GLN A 59 10.86 -6.96 -7.69
C GLN A 59 10.78 -7.17 -9.20
N SER A 60 10.46 -8.38 -9.65
CA SER A 60 10.25 -8.72 -11.07
C SER A 60 9.09 -7.95 -11.71
N SER A 61 8.14 -7.43 -10.94
CA SER A 61 7.02 -6.62 -11.44
C SER A 61 7.43 -5.21 -11.87
N ASN A 62 8.65 -4.76 -11.56
CA ASN A 62 9.13 -3.41 -11.87
C ASN A 62 9.53 -3.19 -13.34
N GLY A 63 9.46 -4.23 -14.17
CA GLY A 63 9.85 -4.19 -15.58
C GLY A 63 11.37 -4.21 -15.78
N THR A 64 11.82 -3.49 -16.80
CA THR A 64 13.22 -3.45 -17.22
C THR A 64 13.72 -2.01 -17.39
N GLY A 65 15.03 -1.85 -17.57
CA GLY A 65 15.67 -0.54 -17.75
C GLY A 65 15.97 0.19 -16.44
N THR A 66 16.34 1.46 -16.53
CA THR A 66 16.87 2.25 -15.41
C THR A 66 15.91 2.36 -14.23
N LEU A 67 14.60 2.52 -14.48
CA LEU A 67 13.59 2.58 -13.41
C LEU A 67 13.52 1.26 -12.63
N ALA A 68 13.57 0.11 -13.33
CA ALA A 68 13.58 -1.20 -12.69
C ALA A 68 14.87 -1.44 -11.89
N THR A 69 16.03 -1.02 -12.42
CA THR A 69 17.31 -1.08 -11.71
C THR A 69 17.31 -0.20 -10.46
N ASN A 70 16.71 0.99 -10.52
CA ASN A 70 16.57 1.83 -9.34
C ASN A 70 15.64 1.17 -8.31
N CYS A 71 14.57 0.50 -8.74
CA CYS A 71 13.67 -0.23 -7.84
C CYS A 71 14.30 -1.50 -7.22
N SER A 72 15.26 -2.15 -7.86
CA SER A 72 15.80 -3.44 -7.39
C SER A 72 16.56 -3.34 -6.06
N THR A 73 17.07 -2.15 -5.73
CA THR A 73 17.77 -1.86 -4.47
C THR A 73 16.85 -1.32 -3.37
N GLN A 74 15.56 -1.15 -3.66
CA GLN A 74 14.61 -0.47 -2.79
C GLN A 74 13.50 -1.40 -2.31
N SER A 75 12.85 -1.01 -1.21
CA SER A 75 11.66 -1.67 -0.70
C SER A 75 10.42 -1.34 -1.53
N ALA A 76 9.38 -2.16 -1.37
CA ALA A 76 8.09 -1.96 -2.04
C ALA A 76 7.53 -0.54 -1.79
N GLY A 77 7.03 0.06 -2.86
CA GLY A 77 6.45 1.40 -2.92
C GLY A 77 7.44 2.55 -2.74
N ALA A 78 8.73 2.27 -2.93
CA ALA A 78 9.71 3.33 -3.17
C ALA A 78 9.36 4.08 -4.44
N ILE A 79 9.79 5.33 -4.52
CA ILE A 79 9.56 6.18 -5.68
C ILE A 79 10.91 6.46 -6.33
N VAL A 80 11.02 6.14 -7.61
CA VAL A 80 12.25 6.32 -8.38
C VAL A 80 12.00 7.18 -9.61
N SER A 81 13.00 7.91 -10.06
CA SER A 81 12.93 8.72 -11.29
C SER A 81 13.74 8.09 -12.41
N SER A 82 13.36 8.38 -13.66
CA SER A 82 14.13 8.03 -14.85
C SER A 82 15.36 8.94 -15.04
N THR A 83 15.44 10.06 -14.33
CA THR A 83 16.53 11.05 -14.43
C THR A 83 17.12 11.38 -13.05
N GLY A 84 18.46 11.45 -12.93
CA GLY A 84 19.16 11.85 -11.70
C GLY A 84 19.37 10.74 -10.65
N VAL A 85 19.72 11.12 -9.41
CA VAL A 85 19.91 10.21 -8.27
C VAL A 85 18.61 9.45 -8.03
N GLY A 86 18.64 8.14 -8.31
CA GLY A 86 17.47 7.36 -8.73
C GLY A 86 16.37 7.11 -7.70
N VAL A 87 16.43 7.63 -6.47
CA VAL A 87 15.42 7.39 -5.42
C VAL A 87 14.92 8.72 -4.87
N ILE A 88 13.63 8.96 -5.04
CA ILE A 88 12.92 10.15 -4.56
C ILE A 88 12.36 9.92 -3.15
N ARG A 89 11.85 8.72 -2.91
CA ARG A 89 11.29 8.30 -1.62
C ARG A 89 11.67 6.86 -1.36
N SER A 90 12.09 6.58 -0.12
CA SER A 90 12.22 5.20 0.34
C SER A 90 10.86 4.51 0.34
N GLY A 91 10.87 3.18 0.32
CA GLY A 91 9.65 2.37 0.28
C GLY A 91 8.78 2.53 1.51
N LEU A 92 7.61 1.90 1.47
CA LEU A 92 6.70 1.93 2.61
C LEU A 92 7.40 1.36 3.86
N PRO A 93 7.15 1.94 5.04
CA PRO A 93 7.53 1.29 6.28
C PRO A 93 6.91 -0.11 6.27
N GLY A 94 7.76 -1.12 6.41
CA GLY A 94 7.42 -2.50 6.04
C GLY A 94 6.06 -2.95 6.58
N ILE A 95 5.22 -3.46 5.69
CA ILE A 95 3.98 -4.16 6.05
C ILE A 95 4.38 -5.49 6.69
N ASN A 96 4.60 -5.42 8.00
CA ASN A 96 5.07 -6.53 8.83
C ASN A 96 3.91 -7.13 9.62
N ALA A 97 4.11 -8.37 10.07
CA ALA A 97 3.15 -9.06 10.93
C ALA A 97 2.65 -8.14 12.07
N PRO A 98 1.33 -8.02 12.27
CA PRO A 98 0.26 -8.88 11.73
C PRO A 98 -0.35 -8.45 10.39
N LEU A 99 0.19 -7.44 9.71
CA LEU A 99 -0.27 -6.99 8.40
C LEU A 99 0.51 -7.69 7.29
N GLN A 100 -0.15 -7.95 6.16
CA GLN A 100 0.45 -8.60 4.99
C GLN A 100 -0.10 -8.00 3.70
N LEU A 101 0.70 -8.09 2.63
CA LEU A 101 0.27 -7.74 1.27
C LEU A 101 -0.24 -8.99 0.55
N LYS A 102 -1.50 -8.97 0.14
CA LYS A 102 -2.08 -10.02 -0.69
C LYS A 102 -1.78 -9.75 -2.15
N GLY A 103 -0.93 -10.59 -2.75
CA GLY A 103 -0.50 -10.44 -4.14
C GLY A 103 0.60 -9.38 -4.37
N GLY A 104 1.13 -8.78 -3.30
CA GLY A 104 2.20 -7.80 -3.37
C GLY A 104 1.72 -6.38 -3.67
N LEU A 105 2.60 -5.57 -4.27
CA LEU A 105 2.33 -4.18 -4.62
C LEU A 105 2.49 -4.00 -6.13
N THR A 106 1.48 -3.45 -6.80
CA THR A 106 1.53 -3.21 -8.25
C THR A 106 2.51 -2.09 -8.58
N ALA A 107 3.46 -2.36 -9.48
CA ALA A 107 4.38 -1.36 -10.01
C ALA A 107 3.64 -0.44 -10.99
N LEU A 108 3.82 0.87 -10.84
CA LEU A 108 3.13 1.88 -11.66
C LEU A 108 4.12 2.94 -12.12
N GLN A 109 3.99 3.37 -13.38
CA GLN A 109 4.72 4.52 -13.92
C GLN A 109 3.79 5.72 -14.05
N PHE A 110 4.21 6.84 -13.50
CA PHE A 110 3.52 8.13 -13.60
C PHE A 110 4.25 8.99 -14.63
N ASP A 111 3.50 9.50 -15.61
CA ASP A 111 4.02 10.48 -16.56
C ASP A 111 4.08 11.89 -15.96
N SER A 112 4.61 12.85 -16.72
CA SER A 112 4.68 14.26 -16.30
C SER A 112 3.30 14.94 -16.16
N ASN A 113 2.24 14.34 -16.71
CA ASN A 113 0.85 14.77 -16.53
C ASN A 113 0.22 14.18 -15.25
N GLY A 114 0.94 13.30 -14.55
CA GLY A 114 0.50 12.63 -13.35
C GLY A 114 -0.54 11.54 -13.60
N ILE A 115 -0.54 10.95 -14.80
CA ILE A 115 -1.36 9.78 -15.14
C ILE A 115 -0.52 8.52 -14.94
N ALA A 116 -1.07 7.58 -14.16
CA ALA A 116 -0.50 6.28 -13.89
C ALA A 116 -0.79 5.30 -15.03
N HIS A 117 0.23 4.53 -15.37
CA HIS A 117 0.20 3.45 -16.34
C HIS A 117 0.81 2.20 -15.72
N ALA A 118 0.35 1.03 -16.15
CA ALA A 118 1.05 -0.22 -15.85
C ALA A 118 2.40 -0.24 -16.57
N ILE A 119 3.37 -0.97 -16.01
CA ILE A 119 4.68 -1.13 -16.62
C ILE A 119 4.53 -1.73 -18.03
N GLY A 120 5.09 -1.05 -19.03
CA GLY A 120 5.01 -1.48 -20.43
C GLY A 120 3.67 -1.19 -21.13
N SER A 121 2.75 -0.47 -20.49
CA SER A 121 1.48 -0.04 -21.08
C SER A 121 1.42 1.48 -21.24
N THR A 122 0.69 1.94 -22.25
CA THR A 122 0.35 3.37 -22.46
C THR A 122 -1.12 3.67 -22.16
N ALA A 123 -1.90 2.68 -21.73
CA ALA A 123 -3.29 2.87 -21.32
C ALA A 123 -3.40 3.29 -19.86
N ASN A 124 -4.31 4.22 -19.57
CA ASN A 124 -4.58 4.71 -18.22
C ASN A 124 -4.89 3.54 -17.27
N TYR A 125 -4.10 3.42 -16.20
CA TYR A 125 -4.23 2.31 -15.26
C TYR A 125 -5.57 2.36 -14.51
N THR A 126 -6.26 1.22 -14.43
CA THR A 126 -7.44 1.05 -13.59
C THR A 126 -7.36 -0.31 -12.90
N GLY A 127 -7.35 -0.32 -11.57
CA GLY A 127 -7.22 -1.54 -10.79
C GLY A 127 -6.70 -1.34 -9.38
N THR A 128 -6.45 -2.46 -8.68
CA THR A 128 -5.92 -2.48 -7.31
C THR A 128 -4.40 -2.34 -7.31
N VAL A 129 -3.90 -1.33 -6.60
CA VAL A 129 -2.47 -1.09 -6.40
C VAL A 129 -1.93 -1.94 -5.26
N ALA A 130 -2.67 -2.02 -4.15
CA ALA A 130 -2.31 -2.83 -2.99
C ALA A 130 -3.57 -3.44 -2.36
N ASP A 131 -3.49 -4.69 -1.93
CA ASP A 131 -4.45 -5.31 -1.02
C ASP A 131 -3.71 -5.65 0.28
N ILE A 132 -4.05 -4.92 1.35
CA ILE A 132 -3.44 -5.07 2.66
C ILE A 132 -4.41 -5.82 3.55
N CYS A 133 -3.95 -6.91 4.14
CA CYS A 133 -4.79 -7.75 4.97
C CYS A 133 -4.15 -8.12 6.30
N THR A 134 -4.97 -8.65 7.21
CA THR A 134 -4.49 -9.23 8.48
C THR A 134 -5.19 -10.56 8.76
N SER A 135 -4.45 -11.49 9.37
CA SER A 135 -4.95 -12.77 9.89
C SER A 135 -5.45 -12.69 11.34
N THR A 136 -5.34 -11.51 11.98
CA THR A 136 -5.78 -11.31 13.38
C THR A 136 -7.30 -11.24 13.53
N THR A 137 -8.01 -10.98 12.44
CA THR A 137 -9.48 -10.92 12.36
C THR A 137 -9.96 -11.53 11.06
N SER A 138 -11.11 -12.18 11.06
CA SER A 138 -11.73 -12.79 9.87
C SER A 138 -12.75 -11.89 9.16
N THR A 139 -13.11 -10.76 9.77
CA THR A 139 -14.06 -9.79 9.23
C THR A 139 -13.39 -8.43 9.04
N ASN A 140 -13.76 -7.74 7.96
CA ASN A 140 -13.25 -6.39 7.61
C ASN A 140 -11.71 -6.31 7.61
N ASN A 141 -11.07 -7.43 7.31
CA ASN A 141 -9.65 -7.65 7.49
C ASN A 141 -8.81 -7.29 6.26
N HIS A 142 -9.42 -6.72 5.21
CA HIS A 142 -8.77 -6.21 4.01
C HIS A 142 -8.96 -4.69 3.84
N ARG A 143 -7.94 -4.02 3.29
CA ARG A 143 -8.00 -2.66 2.78
C ARG A 143 -7.36 -2.61 1.41
N LEU A 144 -8.16 -2.29 0.40
CA LEU A 144 -7.71 -2.21 -0.98
C LEU A 144 -7.48 -0.76 -1.35
N VAL A 145 -6.30 -0.46 -1.88
CA VAL A 145 -5.99 0.84 -2.49
C VAL A 145 -6.07 0.67 -3.99
N GLN A 146 -6.92 1.45 -4.65
CA GLN A 146 -7.21 1.33 -6.06
C GLN A 146 -6.95 2.64 -6.79
N ILE A 147 -6.68 2.54 -8.09
CA ILE A 147 -6.62 3.68 -9.00
C ILE A 147 -7.65 3.48 -10.09
N THR A 148 -8.33 4.56 -10.47
CA THR A 148 -9.24 4.62 -11.62
C THR A 148 -8.76 5.69 -12.60
N ALA A 149 -8.78 5.36 -13.89
CA ALA A 149 -8.38 6.26 -14.98
C ALA A 149 -6.99 6.89 -14.78
N GLY A 150 -6.07 6.15 -14.16
CA GLY A 150 -4.68 6.52 -13.95
C GLY A 150 -4.42 7.63 -12.92
N SER A 151 -5.44 8.30 -12.37
CA SER A 151 -5.21 9.50 -11.55
C SER A 151 -6.04 9.58 -10.27
N ILE A 152 -7.17 8.88 -10.21
CA ILE A 152 -8.06 8.89 -9.06
C ILE A 152 -7.66 7.74 -8.15
N VAL A 153 -7.07 8.05 -7.00
CA VAL A 153 -6.72 7.05 -5.98
C VAL A 153 -7.85 6.97 -4.97
N THR A 154 -8.29 5.76 -4.64
CA THR A 154 -9.32 5.51 -3.61
C THR A 154 -8.88 4.39 -2.69
N VAL A 155 -9.34 4.44 -1.44
CA VAL A 155 -9.29 3.30 -0.53
C VAL A 155 -10.71 2.71 -0.52
N ALA A 156 -10.84 1.48 -1.00
CA ALA A 156 -12.15 0.82 -1.05
C ALA A 156 -12.65 0.49 0.36
N ASP A 157 -13.96 0.25 0.45
CA ASP A 157 -14.59 -0.17 1.68
C ASP A 157 -13.94 -1.44 2.26
N PRO A 158 -13.97 -1.61 3.60
CA PRO A 158 -13.52 -2.83 4.26
C PRO A 158 -14.14 -4.06 3.63
N SER A 159 -13.33 -5.06 3.33
CA SER A 159 -13.82 -6.37 2.89
C SER A 159 -13.26 -7.48 3.77
N SER A 160 -13.88 -8.67 3.68
CA SER A 160 -13.49 -9.85 4.44
C SER A 160 -12.97 -10.91 3.50
N GLY A 161 -11.89 -11.60 3.87
CA GLY A 161 -11.28 -12.61 3.00
C GLY A 161 -10.08 -13.30 3.62
N ALA A 162 -9.59 -14.32 2.90
CA ALA A 162 -8.36 -15.00 3.27
C ALA A 162 -7.15 -14.06 3.08
N CYS A 163 -6.33 -13.99 4.13
CA CYS A 163 -5.02 -13.36 4.14
C CYS A 163 -3.96 -14.47 4.14
N PRO A 164 -3.02 -14.46 3.17
CA PRO A 164 -2.03 -15.53 2.99
C PRO A 164 -0.96 -15.58 4.08
#